data_AF-A0A2N5TB34-F1
#
_entry.id   AF-A0A2N5TB34-F1
#
_cell.length_a   1.000
_cell.length_b   1.000
_cell.length_c   1.000
_cell.angle_alpha   90.00
_cell.angle_beta   90.00
_cell.angle_gamma   90.00
#
_symmetry.space_group_name_H-M   'P 1'
#
loop_
_entity.id
_entity.type
_entity.pdbx_description
1 polymer ?
#
loop_
_entity_poly.entity_id
_entity_poly.type
_entity_poly.pdbx_seq_one_letter_code
_entity_poly.pdbx_strand_id
1 'polypeptide(L)'
;MKAIQHVNAHNFDDILNDPTIIKNNQPIITMKRKRRQNQYGKGSCQYPTNVAENLEKHLVHQFEMFYIRLLGPKPEFPASVFFNITQAKAIVGLIDQVLQGRDYDAGRIEHLIGGQMFEGQVESLKLSIAEWILSDYYQLHLVKLAELDQFTEQEGVQIQAEMEAELLRLQAISAAQFLADKNAKAAEKKMTKDRLAEERAALRLRLADDCAAEKQRLSDEKTAKKLRIAEEKKAEGIRASQIRASENVRSAQAQLNKNKKVLNDSTVEDHTINNNGAAEDYEDQSKSPDRARLAEEINSELKEEANARAIRRSKANAERAEKFSLISEQKKRRRQSIEDKKYQAQASREVRERKIFVNKQRQNHNRQVIEEMRANLLNADINCSPDQSSSGT
;
A
#
# COMPACT_ATOMS: atom_id res chain seq x y z
N MET A 1 13.93 74.79 -18.41
CA MET A 1 14.82 74.52 -19.55
C MET A 1 14.75 73.05 -19.93
N LYS A 2 14.06 72.72 -21.04
CA LYS A 2 13.96 71.37 -21.62
C LYS A 2 14.10 71.47 -23.15
N ALA A 3 15.12 72.19 -23.63
CA ALA A 3 15.32 72.44 -25.07
C ALA A 3 16.19 71.38 -25.76
N ILE A 4 17.03 70.64 -25.01
CA ILE A 4 18.14 69.86 -25.57
C ILE A 4 17.69 68.53 -26.21
N GLN A 5 16.48 68.05 -25.94
CA GLN A 5 16.02 66.74 -26.45
C GLN A 5 15.52 66.74 -27.91
N HIS A 6 15.42 67.91 -28.55
CA HIS A 6 14.88 68.06 -29.92
C HIS A 6 15.92 68.48 -30.96
N VAL A 7 17.20 68.44 -30.58
CA VAL A 7 18.33 68.80 -31.44
C VAL A 7 18.63 67.67 -32.42
N ASN A 8 18.64 67.97 -33.71
CA ASN A 8 19.08 67.12 -34.81
C ASN A 8 20.11 67.89 -35.67
N ALA A 9 20.78 67.19 -36.59
CA ALA A 9 21.88 67.77 -37.35
C ALA A 9 21.50 68.99 -38.22
N HIS A 10 20.21 69.22 -38.49
CA HIS A 10 19.74 70.28 -39.38
C HIS A 10 19.22 71.51 -38.62
N ASN A 11 18.95 71.40 -37.32
CA ASN A 11 18.43 72.50 -36.50
C ASN A 11 19.42 72.94 -35.41
N PHE A 12 20.63 72.36 -35.40
CA PHE A 12 21.65 72.64 -34.39
C PHE A 12 22.14 74.09 -34.43
N ASP A 13 22.46 74.59 -35.63
CA ASP A 13 22.99 75.94 -35.80
C ASP A 13 21.92 77.01 -35.52
N ASP A 14 20.66 76.73 -35.85
CA ASP A 14 19.54 77.64 -35.56
C ASP A 14 19.26 77.77 -34.06
N ILE A 15 19.38 76.67 -33.30
CA ILE A 15 19.20 76.64 -31.84
C ILE A 15 20.36 77.32 -31.11
N LEU A 16 21.57 77.24 -31.67
CA LEU A 16 22.75 77.96 -31.14
C LEU A 16 22.61 79.47 -31.30
N ASN A 17 21.98 79.92 -32.39
CA ASN A 17 21.83 81.34 -32.71
C ASN A 17 20.61 81.98 -32.02
N ASP A 18 19.49 81.27 -31.83
CA ASP A 18 18.37 81.77 -31.03
C ASP A 18 17.60 80.64 -30.31
N PRO A 19 17.77 80.49 -28.98
CA PRO A 19 17.22 79.38 -28.22
C PRO A 19 15.69 79.45 -28.01
N THR A 20 15.01 80.48 -28.52
CA THR A 20 13.55 80.66 -28.36
C THR A 20 12.71 80.13 -29.53
N ILE A 21 13.35 79.69 -30.63
CA ILE A 21 12.69 79.29 -31.88
C ILE A 21 11.85 77.99 -31.76
N ILE A 22 12.03 77.21 -30.69
CA ILE A 22 11.36 75.91 -30.52
C ILE A 22 9.86 76.11 -30.23
N LYS A 23 9.03 75.99 -31.28
CA LYS A 23 7.57 75.85 -31.14
C LYS A 23 7.26 74.49 -30.49
N ASN A 24 6.97 74.51 -29.19
CA ASN A 24 6.55 73.39 -28.36
C ASN A 24 5.25 72.74 -28.86
N ASN A 25 5.26 71.90 -29.90
CA ASN A 25 4.06 71.16 -30.31
C ASN A 25 4.37 69.84 -31.05
N GLN A 26 5.28 69.01 -30.53
CA GLN A 26 5.27 67.58 -30.88
C GLN A 26 5.39 66.69 -29.64
N PRO A 27 4.53 65.67 -29.50
CA PRO A 27 4.56 64.77 -28.35
C PRO A 27 5.86 63.94 -28.37
N ILE A 28 6.46 63.80 -27.19
CA ILE A 28 7.73 63.09 -26.95
C ILE A 28 7.61 61.64 -27.43
N ILE A 29 8.23 61.33 -28.57
CA ILE A 29 8.38 59.94 -29.03
C ILE A 29 9.49 59.30 -28.19
N THR A 30 9.09 58.58 -27.14
CA THR A 30 10.01 57.72 -26.40
C THR A 30 10.36 56.51 -27.26
N MET A 31 11.52 56.54 -27.92
CA MET A 31 12.04 55.37 -28.62
C MET A 31 12.28 54.24 -27.62
N LYS A 32 11.41 53.23 -27.60
CA LYS A 32 11.66 51.97 -26.87
C LYS A 32 12.85 51.28 -27.54
N ARG A 33 14.01 51.29 -26.86
CA ARG A 33 15.22 50.60 -27.31
C ARG A 33 14.87 49.13 -27.58
N LYS A 34 15.00 48.66 -28.83
CA LYS A 34 14.91 47.22 -29.15
C LYS A 34 15.98 46.52 -28.33
N ARG A 35 15.56 45.64 -27.41
CA ARG A 35 16.46 44.72 -26.73
C ARG A 35 17.10 43.85 -27.82
N ARG A 36 18.43 43.91 -27.97
CA ARG A 36 19.13 42.98 -28.87
C ARG A 36 18.81 41.57 -28.38
N GLN A 37 18.14 40.76 -29.20
CA GLN A 37 18.08 39.34 -28.95
C GLN A 37 19.52 38.83 -28.97
N ASN A 38 19.91 38.07 -27.95
CA ASN A 38 21.22 37.44 -27.90
C ASN A 38 21.28 36.48 -29.09
N GLN A 39 22.05 36.83 -30.13
CA GLN A 39 22.17 36.03 -31.36
C GLN A 39 22.83 34.67 -31.10
N TYR A 40 23.56 34.56 -29.98
CA TYR A 40 24.19 33.36 -29.49
C TYR A 40 23.41 32.93 -28.24
N GLY A 41 22.73 31.79 -28.30
CA GLY A 41 21.85 31.30 -27.24
C GLY A 41 22.56 31.19 -25.87
N LYS A 42 21.81 30.92 -24.81
CA LYS A 42 22.40 30.57 -23.51
C LYS A 42 23.22 29.29 -23.70
N GLY A 43 24.55 29.38 -23.83
CA GLY A 43 25.35 28.17 -23.80
C GLY A 43 25.46 27.64 -22.39
N SER A 44 25.64 26.33 -22.34
CA SER A 44 25.91 25.57 -21.13
C SER A 44 27.31 25.00 -21.31
N CYS A 45 28.18 25.16 -20.32
CA CYS A 45 29.42 24.41 -20.27
C CYS A 45 29.09 22.97 -19.87
N GLN A 46 29.54 21.97 -20.64
CA GLN A 46 29.40 20.55 -20.28
C GLN A 46 30.42 20.08 -19.25
N TYR A 47 31.50 20.83 -19.06
CA TYR A 47 32.57 20.42 -18.17
C TYR A 47 32.20 20.58 -16.69
N PRO A 48 32.61 19.64 -15.83
CA PRO A 48 32.59 19.83 -14.39
C PRO A 48 33.35 21.10 -13.98
N THR A 49 32.95 21.72 -12.86
CA THR A 49 33.48 23.01 -12.41
C THR A 49 35.02 23.05 -12.36
N ASN A 50 35.65 22.00 -11.83
CA ASN A 50 37.10 21.90 -11.72
C ASN A 50 37.82 21.84 -13.08
N VAL A 51 37.22 21.15 -14.06
CA VAL A 51 37.76 21.02 -15.42
C VAL A 51 37.60 22.33 -16.18
N ALA A 52 36.45 22.99 -16.04
CA ALA A 52 36.21 24.31 -16.58
C ALA A 52 37.20 25.35 -16.01
N GLU A 53 37.38 25.39 -14.69
CA GLU A 53 38.33 26.29 -14.03
C GLU A 53 39.79 26.05 -14.47
N ASN A 54 40.16 24.80 -14.75
CA ASN A 54 41.48 24.47 -15.26
C ASN A 54 41.70 25.06 -16.66
N LEU A 55 40.73 24.89 -17.57
CA LEU A 55 40.77 25.50 -18.90
C LEU A 55 40.79 27.03 -18.82
N GLU A 56 39.97 27.63 -17.96
CA GLU A 56 39.96 29.09 -17.77
C GLU A 56 41.35 29.64 -17.39
N LYS A 57 42.02 28.99 -16.43
CA LYS A 57 43.38 29.37 -16.01
C LYS A 57 44.39 29.13 -17.12
N HIS A 58 44.27 28.01 -17.85
CA HIS A 58 45.13 27.69 -18.98
C HIS A 58 45.06 28.77 -20.07
N LEU A 59 43.85 29.24 -20.42
CA LEU A 59 43.69 30.29 -21.44
C LEU A 59 44.29 31.63 -21.02
N VAL A 60 44.13 32.02 -19.75
CA VAL A 60 44.74 33.26 -19.24
C VAL A 60 46.26 33.16 -19.28
N HIS A 61 46.81 32.02 -18.85
CA HIS A 61 48.26 31.79 -18.85
C HIS A 61 48.84 31.78 -20.28
N GLN A 62 48.19 31.10 -21.22
CA GLN A 62 48.64 31.06 -22.61
C GLN A 62 48.53 32.43 -23.29
N PHE A 63 47.49 33.21 -22.97
CA PHE A 63 47.41 34.58 -23.45
C PHE A 63 48.54 35.45 -22.90
N GLU A 64 48.91 35.30 -21.63
CA GLU A 64 50.04 36.02 -21.04
C GLU A 64 51.36 35.68 -21.77
N MET A 65 51.58 34.41 -22.08
CA MET A 65 52.75 33.95 -22.85
C MET A 65 52.74 34.52 -24.28
N PHE A 66 51.59 34.52 -24.95
CA PHE A 66 51.41 35.15 -26.26
C PHE A 66 51.69 36.66 -26.21
N TYR A 67 51.16 37.35 -25.20
CA TYR A 67 51.29 38.79 -25.03
C TYR A 67 52.73 39.22 -24.78
N ILE A 68 53.46 38.49 -23.92
CA ILE A 68 54.90 38.72 -23.66
C ILE A 68 55.73 38.43 -24.92
N ARG A 69 55.37 37.40 -25.71
CA ARG A 69 56.06 37.11 -26.96
C ARG A 69 55.84 38.21 -28.01
N LEU A 70 54.66 38.83 -28.02
CA LEU A 70 54.30 39.89 -28.97
C LEU A 70 54.92 41.24 -28.62
N LEU A 71 54.86 41.66 -27.34
CA LEU A 71 55.27 43.01 -26.90
C LEU A 71 56.61 43.04 -26.14
N GLY A 72 57.19 41.88 -25.85
CA GLY A 72 58.40 41.73 -25.05
C GLY A 72 58.15 41.65 -23.54
N PRO A 73 59.22 41.52 -22.73
CA PRO A 73 59.14 41.20 -21.30
C PRO A 73 58.65 42.33 -20.39
N LYS A 74 58.56 43.57 -20.88
CA LYS A 74 58.09 44.75 -20.11
C LYS A 74 57.07 45.56 -20.91
N PRO A 75 55.87 45.02 -21.14
CA PRO A 75 54.80 45.77 -21.77
C PRO A 75 54.30 46.88 -20.85
N GLU A 76 53.79 47.98 -21.42
CA GLU A 76 53.27 49.13 -20.67
C GLU A 76 52.07 48.76 -19.79
N PHE A 77 51.25 47.83 -20.27
CA PHE A 77 50.09 47.29 -19.55
C PHE A 77 50.23 45.79 -19.34
N PRO A 78 49.68 45.23 -18.24
CA PRO A 78 49.66 43.78 -18.05
C PRO A 78 48.66 43.11 -18.99
N ALA A 79 48.93 41.85 -19.35
CA ALA A 79 48.08 41.05 -20.25
C ALA A 79 46.62 40.98 -19.79
N SER A 80 46.40 40.97 -18.47
CA SER A 80 45.08 40.92 -17.84
C SER A 80 44.17 42.11 -18.17
N VAL A 81 44.70 43.23 -18.64
CA VAL A 81 43.89 44.37 -19.12
C VAL A 81 43.15 44.02 -20.40
N PHE A 82 43.77 43.19 -21.25
CA PHE A 82 43.24 42.84 -22.57
C PHE A 82 42.50 41.50 -22.57
N PHE A 83 42.99 40.55 -21.78
CA PHE A 83 42.35 39.24 -21.61
C PHE A 83 42.41 38.81 -20.14
N ASN A 84 41.27 38.80 -19.47
CA ASN A 84 41.16 38.38 -18.08
C ASN A 84 40.30 37.13 -17.90
N ILE A 85 40.23 36.65 -16.65
CA ILE A 85 39.46 35.47 -16.26
C ILE A 85 37.97 35.57 -16.64
N THR A 86 37.40 36.77 -16.76
CA THR A 86 35.99 36.96 -17.16
C THR A 86 35.79 36.59 -18.62
N GLN A 87 36.72 36.99 -19.50
CA GLN A 87 36.68 36.61 -20.91
C GLN A 87 36.98 35.12 -21.09
N ALA A 88 37.94 34.57 -20.34
CA ALA A 88 38.19 33.14 -20.31
C ALA A 88 36.94 32.34 -19.89
N LYS A 89 36.26 32.77 -18.82
CA LYS A 89 34.96 32.21 -18.38
C LYS A 89 33.88 32.29 -19.45
N ALA A 90 33.81 33.38 -20.21
CA ALA A 90 32.84 33.53 -21.29
C ALA A 90 33.09 32.51 -22.42
N ILE A 91 34.37 32.28 -22.78
CA ILE A 91 34.77 31.26 -23.76
C ILE A 91 34.42 29.87 -23.25
N VAL A 92 34.84 29.52 -22.02
CA VAL A 92 34.59 28.20 -21.44
C VAL A 92 33.10 27.94 -21.23
N GLY A 93 32.33 28.97 -20.85
CA GLY A 93 30.88 28.89 -20.73
C GLY A 93 30.14 28.53 -22.02
N LEU A 94 30.75 28.81 -23.18
CA LEU A 94 30.23 28.47 -24.51
C LEU A 94 31.12 27.46 -25.24
N ILE A 95 31.95 26.71 -24.51
CA ILE A 95 33.00 25.88 -25.12
C ILE A 95 32.43 24.89 -26.14
N ASP A 96 31.30 24.25 -25.86
CA ASP A 96 30.64 23.34 -26.80
C ASP A 96 30.34 23.99 -28.15
N GLN A 97 30.01 25.28 -28.14
CA GLN A 97 29.67 26.03 -29.35
C GLN A 97 30.92 26.57 -30.05
N VAL A 98 32.01 26.79 -29.30
CA VAL A 98 33.33 27.11 -29.86
C VAL A 98 33.95 25.88 -30.54
N LEU A 99 33.72 24.69 -29.97
CA LEU A 99 34.16 23.40 -30.50
C LEU A 99 33.27 22.88 -31.65
N GLN A 100 32.10 23.49 -31.89
CA GLN A 100 31.19 23.13 -32.99
C GLN A 100 31.73 23.62 -34.34
N GLY A 101 32.55 22.81 -35.00
CA GLY A 101 33.07 23.07 -36.35
C GLY A 101 34.41 22.38 -36.59
N ARG A 102 34.88 22.33 -37.85
CA ARG A 102 36.20 21.76 -38.17
C ARG A 102 37.37 22.62 -37.70
N ASP A 103 37.17 23.94 -37.61
CA ASP A 103 38.27 24.89 -37.42
C ASP A 103 38.20 25.69 -36.12
N TYR A 104 37.36 25.30 -35.16
CA TYR A 104 36.95 26.09 -33.98
C TYR A 104 36.38 27.46 -34.39
N ASP A 105 35.16 27.80 -33.97
CA ASP A 105 34.48 29.01 -34.47
C ASP A 105 35.19 30.29 -33.98
N ALA A 106 36.14 30.78 -34.79
CA ALA A 106 36.96 31.95 -34.51
C ALA A 106 36.10 33.19 -34.30
N GLY A 107 35.03 33.35 -35.10
CA GLY A 107 34.09 34.46 -34.98
C GLY A 107 33.36 34.48 -33.63
N ARG A 108 33.12 33.31 -33.02
CA ARG A 108 32.59 33.23 -31.65
C ARG A 108 33.59 33.65 -30.60
N ILE A 109 34.84 33.22 -30.71
CA ILE A 109 35.90 33.62 -29.77
C ILE A 109 36.08 35.14 -29.83
N GLU A 110 36.14 35.72 -31.04
CA GLU A 110 36.20 37.17 -31.25
C GLU A 110 35.03 37.91 -30.59
N HIS A 111 33.81 37.42 -30.80
CA HIS A 111 32.62 38.01 -30.21
C HIS A 111 32.61 37.93 -28.67
N LEU A 112 33.09 36.83 -28.11
CA LEU A 112 33.09 36.57 -26.66
C LEU A 112 34.14 37.40 -25.91
N ILE A 113 35.29 37.62 -26.54
CA ILE A 113 36.35 38.48 -25.98
C ILE A 113 35.93 39.94 -26.09
N GLY A 114 35.43 40.35 -27.27
CA GLY A 114 35.07 41.72 -27.58
C GLY A 114 36.25 42.71 -27.52
N GLY A 115 36.01 43.97 -27.90
CA GLY A 115 37.02 45.02 -27.80
C GLY A 115 38.12 44.97 -28.87
N GLN A 116 39.23 45.65 -28.60
CA GLN A 116 40.42 45.62 -29.48
C GLN A 116 41.19 44.32 -29.23
N MET A 117 41.58 43.64 -30.31
CA MET A 117 42.31 42.38 -30.28
C MET A 117 43.66 42.52 -30.96
N PHE A 118 44.63 41.74 -30.50
CA PHE A 118 45.94 41.64 -31.15
C PHE A 118 45.87 40.70 -32.35
N GLU A 119 46.70 40.95 -33.36
CA GLU A 119 46.84 40.04 -34.49
C GLU A 119 47.34 38.67 -34.00
N GLY A 120 46.67 37.59 -34.42
CA GLY A 120 46.98 36.23 -34.00
C GLY A 120 46.44 35.84 -32.62
N GLN A 121 45.78 36.73 -31.87
CA GLN A 121 45.20 36.41 -30.55
C GLN A 121 44.19 35.26 -30.61
N VAL A 122 43.27 35.31 -31.57
CA VAL A 122 42.21 34.31 -31.72
C VAL A 122 42.79 32.94 -32.07
N GLU A 123 43.75 32.90 -32.99
CA GLU A 123 44.44 31.66 -33.37
C GLU A 123 45.28 31.10 -32.22
N SER A 124 45.95 31.96 -31.44
CA SER A 124 46.66 31.54 -30.23
C SER A 124 45.72 30.90 -29.21
N LEU A 125 44.53 31.47 -29.01
CA LEU A 125 43.54 30.92 -28.09
C LEU A 125 42.94 29.60 -28.60
N LYS A 126 42.68 29.49 -29.91
CA LYS A 126 42.23 28.22 -30.53
C LYS A 126 43.26 27.11 -30.33
N LEU A 127 44.52 27.42 -30.61
CA LEU A 127 45.62 26.48 -30.40
C LEU A 127 45.72 26.07 -28.92
N SER A 128 45.59 27.03 -28.00
CA SER A 128 45.61 26.76 -26.56
C SER A 128 44.47 25.83 -26.12
N ILE A 129 43.27 25.98 -26.68
CA ILE A 129 42.15 25.06 -26.43
C ILE A 129 42.47 23.66 -26.96
N ALA A 130 43.03 23.56 -28.16
CA ALA A 130 43.41 22.28 -28.75
C ALA A 130 44.53 21.58 -27.95
N GLU A 131 45.57 22.31 -27.55
CA GLU A 131 46.65 21.82 -26.70
C GLU A 131 46.13 21.35 -25.34
N TRP A 132 45.19 22.10 -24.74
CA TRP A 132 44.57 21.71 -23.49
C TRP A 132 43.75 20.42 -23.61
N ILE A 133 42.99 20.23 -24.69
CA ILE A 133 42.25 18.99 -24.95
C ILE A 133 43.23 17.80 -25.11
N LEU A 134 44.40 18.03 -25.71
CA LEU A 134 45.43 17.00 -25.87
C LEU A 134 46.29 16.82 -24.61
N SER A 135 46.13 17.66 -23.60
CA SER A 135 46.93 17.58 -22.36
C SER A 135 46.57 16.35 -21.52
N ASP A 136 47.57 15.84 -20.79
CA ASP A 136 47.40 14.72 -19.86
C ASP A 136 46.29 14.98 -18.83
N TYR A 137 46.07 16.24 -18.43
CA TYR A 137 45.02 16.60 -17.50
C TYR A 137 43.62 16.28 -18.06
N TYR A 138 43.34 16.70 -19.29
CA TYR A 138 42.04 16.45 -19.92
C TYR A 138 41.87 14.99 -20.32
N GLN A 139 42.93 14.36 -20.83
CA GLN A 139 42.91 12.92 -21.15
C GLN A 139 42.65 12.06 -19.90
N LEU A 140 43.30 12.37 -18.77
CA LEU A 140 43.03 11.70 -17.50
C LEU A 140 41.58 11.91 -17.03
N HIS A 141 41.03 13.11 -17.24
CA HIS A 141 39.61 13.37 -16.94
C HIS A 141 38.68 12.47 -17.78
N LEU A 142 38.95 12.30 -19.07
CA LEU A 142 38.17 11.41 -19.93
C LEU A 142 38.26 9.94 -19.49
N VAL A 143 39.45 9.46 -19.14
CA VAL A 143 39.64 8.10 -18.62
C VAL A 143 38.83 7.89 -17.33
N LYS A 144 38.92 8.83 -16.38
CA LYS A 144 38.15 8.76 -15.13
C LYS A 144 36.64 8.78 -15.35
N LEU A 145 36.15 9.53 -16.35
CA LEU A 145 34.73 9.51 -16.71
C LEU A 145 34.32 8.15 -17.26
N ALA A 146 35.11 7.55 -18.15
CA ALA A 146 34.84 6.22 -18.69
C ALA A 146 34.85 5.13 -17.59
N GLU A 147 35.78 5.21 -16.65
CA GLU A 147 35.83 4.31 -15.48
C GLU A 147 34.59 4.46 -14.58
N LEU A 148 34.13 5.69 -14.34
CA LEU A 148 32.91 5.97 -13.56
C LEU A 148 31.66 5.45 -14.26
N ASP A 149 31.55 5.62 -15.58
CA ASP A 149 30.43 5.11 -16.36
C ASP A 149 30.40 3.58 -16.32
N GLN A 150 31.55 2.92 -16.53
CA GLN A 150 31.67 1.47 -16.42
C GLN A 150 31.31 0.95 -15.03
N PHE A 151 31.78 1.63 -13.97
CA PHE A 151 31.42 1.29 -12.60
C PHE A 151 29.92 1.43 -12.35
N THR A 152 29.31 2.52 -12.84
CA THR A 152 27.87 2.78 -12.68
C THR A 152 27.03 1.72 -13.40
N GLU A 153 27.44 1.29 -14.58
CA GLU A 153 26.78 0.21 -15.33
C GLU A 153 26.87 -1.12 -14.58
N GLN A 154 28.05 -1.48 -14.07
CA GLN A 154 28.27 -2.73 -13.32
C GLN A 154 27.44 -2.79 -12.04
N GLU A 155 27.48 -1.74 -11.22
CA GLU A 155 26.66 -1.64 -10.01
C GLU A 155 25.16 -1.62 -10.35
N GLY A 156 24.78 -0.98 -11.45
CA GLY A 156 23.41 -0.97 -11.95
C GLY A 156 22.87 -2.36 -12.23
N VAL A 157 23.66 -3.22 -12.89
CA VAL A 157 23.31 -4.61 -13.14
C VAL A 157 23.23 -5.41 -11.84
N GLN A 158 24.19 -5.23 -10.93
CA GLN A 158 24.22 -5.94 -9.65
C GLN A 158 22.98 -5.64 -8.79
N ILE A 159 22.61 -4.36 -8.67
CA ILE A 159 21.43 -3.93 -7.91
C ILE A 159 20.14 -4.48 -8.53
N GLN A 160 20.05 -4.54 -9.87
CA GLN A 160 18.89 -5.14 -10.54
C GLN A 160 18.78 -6.63 -10.24
N ALA A 161 19.89 -7.37 -10.34
CA ALA A 161 19.93 -8.80 -10.03
C ALA A 161 19.55 -9.09 -8.56
N GLU A 162 20.05 -8.29 -7.62
CA GLU A 162 19.70 -8.42 -6.20
C GLU A 162 18.21 -8.15 -5.94
N MET A 163 17.65 -7.12 -6.58
CA MET A 163 16.23 -6.79 -6.48
C MET A 163 15.34 -7.89 -7.06
N GLU A 164 15.73 -8.50 -8.19
CA GLU A 164 15.02 -9.66 -8.76
C GLU A 164 15.08 -10.87 -7.84
N ALA A 165 16.24 -11.17 -7.25
CA ALA A 165 16.40 -12.26 -6.30
C ALA A 165 15.52 -12.06 -5.05
N GLU A 166 15.46 -10.85 -4.51
CA GLU A 166 14.63 -10.54 -3.34
C GLU A 166 13.13 -10.63 -3.68
N LEU A 167 12.73 -10.18 -4.88
CA LEU A 167 11.35 -10.31 -5.35
C LEU A 167 10.95 -11.79 -5.47
N LEU A 168 11.80 -12.63 -6.05
CA LEU A 168 11.57 -14.07 -6.12
C LEU A 168 11.46 -14.71 -4.73
N ARG A 169 12.31 -14.28 -3.79
CA ARG A 169 12.26 -14.74 -2.40
C ARG A 169 10.92 -14.39 -1.73
N LEU A 170 10.47 -13.16 -1.88
CA LEU A 170 9.18 -12.70 -1.32
C LEU A 170 8.00 -13.42 -1.95
N GLN A 171 8.04 -13.64 -3.27
CA GLN A 171 7.02 -14.43 -3.96
C GLN A 171 6.96 -15.87 -3.42
N ALA A 172 8.11 -16.52 -3.26
CA ALA A 172 8.17 -17.86 -2.68
C ALA A 172 7.61 -17.92 -1.25
N ILE A 173 7.96 -16.95 -0.41
CA ILE A 173 7.42 -16.85 0.96
C ILE A 173 5.89 -16.67 0.93
N SER A 174 5.39 -15.77 0.09
CA SER A 174 3.95 -15.52 -0.01
C SER A 174 3.17 -16.74 -0.52
N ALA A 175 3.72 -17.47 -1.48
CA ALA A 175 3.13 -18.71 -2.01
C ALA A 175 3.11 -19.81 -0.94
N ALA A 176 4.19 -19.93 -0.16
CA ALA A 176 4.27 -20.88 0.95
C ALA A 176 3.24 -20.56 2.04
N GLN A 177 3.07 -19.28 2.41
CA GLN A 177 2.06 -18.84 3.38
C GLN A 177 0.65 -19.15 2.90
N PHE A 178 0.33 -18.87 1.63
CA PHE A 178 -0.98 -19.20 1.07
C PHE A 178 -1.28 -20.71 1.14
N LEU A 179 -0.29 -21.55 0.81
CA LEU A 179 -0.44 -23.00 0.89
C LEU A 179 -0.65 -23.46 2.34
N ALA A 180 0.14 -22.91 3.29
CA ALA A 180 0.01 -23.21 4.71
C ALA A 180 -1.38 -22.84 5.24
N ASP A 181 -1.89 -21.66 4.91
CA ASP A 181 -3.23 -21.20 5.31
C ASP A 181 -4.35 -22.09 4.75
N LYS A 182 -4.22 -22.51 3.49
CA LYS A 182 -5.18 -23.43 2.86
C LYS A 182 -5.19 -24.78 3.58
N ASN A 183 -4.01 -25.29 3.91
CA ASN A 183 -3.87 -26.56 4.63
C ASN A 183 -4.39 -26.45 6.06
N ALA A 184 -4.11 -25.35 6.77
CA ALA A 184 -4.62 -25.10 8.12
C ALA A 184 -6.15 -25.06 8.15
N LYS A 185 -6.78 -24.35 7.21
CA LYS A 185 -8.25 -24.32 7.09
C LYS A 185 -8.85 -25.69 6.77
N ALA A 186 -8.18 -26.49 5.93
CA ALA A 186 -8.61 -27.85 5.63
C ALA A 186 -8.51 -28.76 6.88
N ALA A 187 -7.43 -28.63 7.64
CA ALA A 187 -7.24 -29.35 8.89
C ALA A 187 -8.29 -28.97 9.95
N GLU A 188 -8.57 -27.68 10.13
CA GLU A 188 -9.61 -27.20 11.06
C GLU A 188 -11.02 -27.72 10.68
N LYS A 189 -11.36 -27.68 9.39
CA LYS A 189 -12.62 -28.27 8.89
C LYS A 189 -12.69 -29.78 9.10
N LYS A 190 -11.55 -30.48 9.06
CA LYS A 190 -11.49 -31.91 9.35
C LYS A 190 -11.70 -32.15 10.85
N MET A 191 -10.96 -31.46 11.70
CA MET A 191 -11.08 -31.56 13.16
C MET A 191 -12.50 -31.26 13.65
N THR A 192 -13.16 -30.24 13.11
CA THR A 192 -14.56 -29.92 13.46
C THR A 192 -15.54 -31.00 13.03
N LYS A 193 -15.36 -31.59 11.84
CA LYS A 193 -16.16 -32.73 11.40
C LYS A 193 -15.94 -33.96 12.27
N ASP A 194 -14.69 -34.24 12.63
CA ASP A 194 -14.31 -35.37 13.48
C ASP A 194 -14.94 -35.21 14.88
N ARG A 195 -14.88 -34.00 15.47
CA ARG A 195 -15.54 -33.70 16.75
C ARG A 195 -17.06 -33.87 16.69
N LEU A 196 -17.70 -33.40 15.61
CA LEU A 196 -19.15 -33.58 15.43
C LEU A 196 -19.52 -35.07 15.27
N ALA A 197 -18.69 -35.85 14.58
CA ALA A 197 -18.89 -37.29 14.44
C ALA A 197 -18.77 -38.00 15.79
N GLU A 198 -17.78 -37.62 16.60
CA GLU A 198 -17.59 -38.13 17.96
C GLU A 198 -18.76 -37.77 18.89
N GLU A 199 -19.22 -36.52 18.89
CA GLU A 199 -20.40 -36.08 19.66
C GLU A 199 -21.65 -36.88 19.27
N ARG A 200 -21.87 -37.12 17.97
CA ARG A 200 -22.99 -37.95 17.49
C ARG A 200 -22.86 -39.42 17.90
N ALA A 201 -21.64 -39.97 17.88
CA ALA A 201 -21.39 -41.32 18.34
C ALA A 201 -21.67 -41.45 19.85
N ALA A 202 -21.23 -40.48 20.65
CA ALA A 202 -21.49 -40.44 22.09
C ALA A 202 -22.99 -40.31 22.41
N LEU A 203 -23.73 -39.50 21.66
CA LEU A 203 -25.19 -39.39 21.81
C LEU A 203 -25.91 -40.70 21.50
N ARG A 204 -25.51 -41.41 20.45
CA ARG A 204 -26.08 -42.72 20.12
C ARG A 204 -25.82 -43.74 21.24
N LEU A 205 -24.64 -43.71 21.83
CA LEU A 205 -24.30 -44.60 22.95
C LEU A 205 -25.18 -44.30 24.16
N ARG A 206 -25.32 -43.03 24.56
CA ARG A 206 -26.22 -42.65 25.68
C ARG A 206 -27.66 -43.07 25.44
N LEU A 207 -28.17 -42.87 24.23
CA LEU A 207 -29.54 -43.24 23.90
C LEU A 207 -29.76 -44.76 23.92
N ALA A 208 -28.73 -45.54 23.57
CA ALA A 208 -28.75 -46.99 23.72
C ALA A 208 -28.75 -47.40 25.20
N ASP A 209 -27.95 -46.75 26.04
CA ASP A 209 -27.90 -46.99 27.48
C ASP A 209 -29.24 -46.64 28.15
N ASP A 210 -29.85 -45.50 27.83
CA ASP A 210 -31.16 -45.08 28.34
C ASP A 210 -32.26 -46.08 27.95
N CYS A 211 -32.26 -46.54 26.69
CA CYS A 211 -33.21 -47.55 26.22
C CYS A 211 -33.02 -48.90 26.93
N ALA A 212 -31.78 -49.29 27.21
CA ALA A 212 -31.47 -50.50 27.96
C ALA A 212 -31.93 -50.38 29.42
N ALA A 213 -31.69 -49.24 30.06
CA ALA A 213 -32.14 -48.96 31.43
C ALA A 213 -33.67 -48.97 31.53
N GLU A 214 -34.38 -48.37 30.58
CA GLU A 214 -35.85 -48.37 30.57
C GLU A 214 -36.43 -49.77 30.38
N LYS A 215 -35.84 -50.58 29.50
CA LYS A 215 -36.22 -52.00 29.37
C LYS A 215 -36.03 -52.76 30.68
N GLN A 216 -34.94 -52.48 31.40
CA GLN A 216 -34.68 -53.07 32.70
C GLN A 216 -35.76 -52.66 33.72
N ARG A 217 -36.09 -51.37 33.82
CA ARG A 217 -37.15 -50.87 34.72
C ARG A 217 -38.51 -51.49 34.42
N LEU A 218 -38.89 -51.63 33.15
CA LEU A 218 -40.14 -52.28 32.77
C LEU A 218 -40.15 -53.78 33.12
N SER A 219 -39.00 -54.45 33.05
CA SER A 219 -38.86 -55.83 33.52
C SER A 219 -39.03 -55.90 35.04
N ASP A 220 -38.36 -55.02 35.77
CA ASP A 220 -38.43 -54.95 37.23
C ASP A 220 -39.84 -54.56 37.72
N GLU A 221 -40.55 -53.67 37.02
CA GLU A 221 -41.95 -53.33 37.32
C GLU A 221 -42.87 -54.54 37.09
N LYS A 222 -42.65 -55.31 36.02
CA LYS A 222 -43.41 -56.54 35.77
C LYS A 222 -43.18 -57.59 36.86
N THR A 223 -41.96 -57.76 37.34
CA THR A 223 -41.68 -58.70 38.44
C THR A 223 -42.28 -58.22 39.75
N ALA A 224 -42.19 -56.92 40.06
CA ALA A 224 -42.81 -56.31 41.23
C ALA A 224 -44.34 -56.42 41.21
N LYS A 225 -45.00 -56.20 40.05
CA LYS A 225 -46.45 -56.41 39.90
C LYS A 225 -46.84 -57.86 40.15
N LYS A 226 -46.09 -58.83 39.62
CA LYS A 226 -46.32 -60.26 39.89
C LYS A 226 -46.21 -60.59 41.38
N LEU A 227 -45.22 -60.00 42.07
CA LEU A 227 -45.07 -60.15 43.52
C LEU A 227 -46.25 -59.56 44.29
N ARG A 228 -46.70 -58.33 43.96
CA ARG A 228 -47.88 -57.72 44.59
C ARG A 228 -49.14 -58.56 44.40
N ILE A 229 -49.38 -59.09 43.19
CA ILE A 229 -50.53 -59.98 42.93
C ILE A 229 -50.43 -61.26 43.78
N ALA A 230 -49.23 -61.82 43.93
CA ALA A 230 -49.02 -63.00 44.76
C ALA A 230 -49.24 -62.71 46.26
N GLU A 231 -48.81 -61.54 46.75
CA GLU A 231 -49.06 -61.08 48.11
C GLU A 231 -50.54 -60.78 48.36
N GLU A 232 -51.22 -60.13 47.42
CA GLU A 232 -52.65 -59.85 47.50
C GLU A 232 -53.47 -61.13 47.55
N LYS A 233 -53.14 -62.12 46.69
CA LYS A 233 -53.75 -63.46 46.77
C LYS A 233 -53.51 -64.17 48.10
N LYS A 234 -52.31 -64.02 48.69
CA LYS A 234 -52.02 -64.56 50.03
C LYS A 234 -52.85 -63.85 51.10
N ALA A 235 -52.96 -62.54 51.03
CA ALA A 235 -53.76 -61.74 51.95
C ALA A 235 -55.26 -62.05 51.82
N GLU A 236 -55.78 -62.25 50.61
CA GLU A 236 -57.13 -62.73 50.37
C GLU A 236 -57.35 -64.14 50.94
N GLY A 237 -56.38 -65.05 50.77
CA GLY A 237 -56.43 -66.38 51.41
C GLY A 237 -56.52 -66.30 52.94
N ILE A 238 -55.78 -65.37 53.56
CA ILE A 238 -55.85 -65.10 55.00
C ILE A 238 -57.21 -64.50 55.39
N ARG A 239 -57.72 -63.51 54.66
CA ARG A 239 -59.04 -62.91 54.91
C ARG A 239 -60.16 -63.92 54.75
N ALA A 240 -60.12 -64.76 53.70
CA ALA A 240 -61.08 -65.83 53.50
C ALA A 240 -61.04 -66.86 54.66
N SER A 241 -59.84 -67.16 55.17
CA SER A 241 -59.69 -68.04 56.34
C SER A 241 -60.23 -67.40 57.62
N GLN A 242 -60.03 -66.09 57.82
CA GLN A 242 -60.60 -65.34 58.94
C GLN A 242 -62.12 -65.21 58.84
N ILE A 243 -62.67 -65.00 57.64
CA ILE A 243 -64.12 -65.00 57.41
C ILE A 243 -64.70 -66.37 57.77
N ARG A 244 -64.10 -67.47 57.28
CA ARG A 244 -64.52 -68.83 57.66
C ARG A 244 -64.39 -69.10 59.17
N ALA A 245 -63.35 -68.60 59.82
CA ALA A 245 -63.21 -68.70 61.27
C ALA A 245 -64.30 -67.90 62.02
N SER A 246 -64.62 -66.69 61.54
CA SER A 246 -65.68 -65.85 62.11
C SER A 246 -67.09 -66.40 61.83
N GLU A 247 -67.30 -67.03 60.68
CA GLU A 247 -68.52 -67.77 60.34
C GLU A 247 -68.64 -69.02 61.19
N ASN A 248 -67.54 -69.73 61.46
CA ASN A 248 -67.52 -70.85 62.39
C ASN A 248 -67.89 -70.40 63.81
N VAL A 249 -67.35 -69.27 64.30
CA VAL A 249 -67.74 -68.66 65.58
C VAL A 249 -69.21 -68.23 65.58
N ARG A 250 -69.68 -67.62 64.49
CA ARG A 250 -71.08 -67.20 64.32
C ARG A 250 -72.03 -68.41 64.23
N SER A 251 -71.59 -69.53 63.67
CA SER A 251 -72.33 -70.81 63.65
C SER A 251 -72.28 -71.55 64.99
N ALA A 252 -71.20 -71.43 65.77
CA ALA A 252 -71.14 -71.90 67.16
C ALA A 252 -72.06 -71.06 68.07
N GLN A 253 -72.16 -69.77 67.82
CA GLN A 253 -73.07 -68.86 68.52
C GLN A 253 -74.53 -69.02 68.05
N ALA A 254 -74.76 -69.42 66.80
CA ALA A 254 -76.07 -69.81 66.28
C ALA A 254 -76.51 -71.21 66.76
N GLN A 255 -75.59 -72.10 67.13
CA GLN A 255 -75.91 -73.37 67.79
C GLN A 255 -76.30 -73.19 69.27
N LEU A 256 -75.85 -72.12 69.93
CA LEU A 256 -76.29 -71.79 71.30
C LEU A 256 -77.72 -71.20 71.35
N ASN A 257 -78.19 -70.57 70.27
CA ASN A 257 -79.46 -69.84 70.21
C ASN A 257 -80.56 -70.50 69.36
N LYS A 258 -80.42 -71.79 69.01
CA LYS A 258 -81.42 -72.56 68.22
C LYS A 258 -82.16 -73.61 69.05
N ASN A 259 -82.75 -73.16 70.15
CA ASN A 259 -83.96 -73.77 70.73
C ASN A 259 -85.09 -72.72 70.72
N LYS A 260 -85.53 -72.34 69.52
CA LYS A 260 -86.89 -71.81 69.24
C LYS A 260 -87.07 -71.56 67.73
N LYS A 261 -87.80 -72.51 67.13
CA LYS A 261 -88.86 -72.36 66.11
C LYS A 261 -88.58 -71.60 64.78
N VAL A 262 -88.89 -72.33 63.68
CA VAL A 262 -89.79 -71.91 62.53
C VAL A 262 -89.12 -70.96 61.52
N LEU A 263 -89.25 -71.04 60.18
CA LEU A 263 -90.01 -71.82 59.18
C LEU A 263 -89.36 -71.53 57.78
N ASN A 264 -89.57 -72.42 56.80
CA ASN A 264 -89.73 -72.24 55.32
C ASN A 264 -88.85 -71.23 54.52
N ASP A 265 -88.07 -71.66 53.51
CA ASP A 265 -88.42 -72.07 52.11
C ASP A 265 -88.52 -70.83 51.17
N SER A 266 -87.62 -70.56 50.22
CA SER A 266 -87.38 -71.21 48.90
C SER A 266 -86.15 -70.51 48.24
N THR A 267 -85.11 -71.20 47.69
CA THR A 267 -84.88 -71.57 46.26
C THR A 267 -85.15 -70.42 45.25
N VAL A 268 -84.31 -70.07 44.25
CA VAL A 268 -83.33 -70.78 43.39
C VAL A 268 -82.53 -69.74 42.55
N GLU A 269 -81.27 -70.06 42.21
CA GLU A 269 -80.41 -69.83 41.00
C GLU A 269 -80.58 -68.52 40.14
N ASP A 270 -79.65 -67.97 39.34
CA ASP A 270 -78.36 -68.38 38.78
C ASP A 270 -77.64 -67.17 38.10
N HIS A 271 -76.34 -67.33 37.85
CA HIS A 271 -75.56 -66.92 36.66
C HIS A 271 -75.27 -65.45 36.20
N THR A 272 -73.95 -65.17 36.17
CA THR A 272 -73.10 -64.61 35.07
C THR A 272 -73.06 -63.12 34.62
N ILE A 273 -71.83 -62.57 34.67
CA ILE A 273 -70.99 -61.95 33.61
C ILE A 273 -71.31 -60.54 32.99
N ASN A 274 -70.27 -59.68 33.04
CA ASN A 274 -69.78 -58.62 32.12
C ASN A 274 -70.31 -57.16 32.07
N ASN A 275 -69.31 -56.27 32.24
CA ASN A 275 -68.83 -55.16 31.37
C ASN A 275 -69.69 -53.97 30.90
N ASN A 276 -69.05 -52.80 31.05
CA ASN A 276 -68.98 -51.60 30.20
C ASN A 276 -70.15 -50.60 30.14
N GLY A 277 -69.79 -49.31 30.08
CA GLY A 277 -70.66 -48.28 29.49
C GLY A 277 -70.59 -46.90 30.15
N ALA A 278 -69.44 -46.25 30.17
CA ALA A 278 -69.33 -44.82 30.46
C ALA A 278 -68.78 -44.10 29.22
N ALA A 279 -69.65 -43.39 28.52
CA ALA A 279 -69.37 -42.17 27.75
C ALA A 279 -70.68 -41.73 27.10
N GLU A 280 -71.24 -40.65 27.62
CA GLU A 280 -72.43 -39.98 27.09
C GLU A 280 -72.15 -39.42 25.69
N ASP A 281 -73.00 -39.82 24.74
CA ASP A 281 -73.23 -39.12 23.48
C ASP A 281 -73.95 -37.79 23.77
N TYR A 282 -73.36 -36.68 23.33
CA TYR A 282 -74.09 -35.46 23.00
C TYR A 282 -73.63 -35.02 21.62
N GLU A 283 -74.37 -35.45 20.60
CA GLU A 283 -74.36 -34.82 19.28
C GLU A 283 -75.03 -33.43 19.39
N ASP A 284 -74.25 -32.36 19.21
CA ASP A 284 -74.78 -31.03 18.88
C ASP A 284 -74.64 -30.80 17.37
N GLN A 285 -75.68 -31.20 16.65
CA GLN A 285 -75.91 -30.85 15.25
C GLN A 285 -76.72 -29.54 15.18
N SER A 286 -76.04 -28.40 15.03
CA SER A 286 -76.67 -27.20 14.45
C SER A 286 -75.64 -26.22 13.83
N LYS A 287 -74.82 -26.72 12.89
CA LYS A 287 -74.03 -25.83 12.02
C LYS A 287 -74.92 -25.29 10.91
N SER A 288 -75.48 -24.09 11.12
CA SER A 288 -76.06 -23.28 10.04
C SER A 288 -75.03 -23.13 8.90
N PRO A 289 -75.42 -23.35 7.63
CA PRO A 289 -74.52 -23.27 6.47
C PRO A 289 -73.89 -21.87 6.30
N ASP A 290 -74.52 -20.83 6.82
CA ASP A 290 -74.00 -19.47 6.77
C ASP A 290 -72.82 -19.26 7.73
N ARG A 291 -72.82 -19.94 8.89
CA ARG A 291 -71.72 -19.85 9.87
C ARG A 291 -70.48 -20.61 9.39
N ALA A 292 -70.65 -21.69 8.63
CA ALA A 292 -69.56 -22.43 8.01
C ALA A 292 -68.92 -21.64 6.86
N ARG A 293 -69.73 -21.00 6.00
CA ARG A 293 -69.26 -20.12 4.92
C ARG A 293 -68.49 -18.90 5.45
N LEU A 294 -69.02 -18.23 6.46
CA LEU A 294 -68.34 -17.10 7.10
C LEU A 294 -67.00 -17.51 7.76
N ALA A 295 -66.95 -18.70 8.38
CA ALA A 295 -65.71 -19.22 8.96
C ALA A 295 -64.66 -19.60 7.89
N GLU A 296 -65.09 -20.06 6.73
CA GLU A 296 -64.21 -20.38 5.60
C GLU A 296 -63.67 -19.11 4.94
N GLU A 297 -64.50 -18.08 4.79
CA GLU A 297 -64.12 -16.76 4.30
C GLU A 297 -63.10 -16.08 5.23
N ILE A 298 -63.35 -16.06 6.55
CA ILE A 298 -62.38 -15.56 7.55
C ILE A 298 -61.06 -16.34 7.50
N ASN A 299 -61.12 -17.67 7.34
CA ASN A 299 -59.90 -18.48 7.21
C ASN A 299 -59.13 -18.21 5.91
N SER A 300 -59.84 -17.88 4.83
CA SER A 300 -59.22 -17.51 3.55
C SER A 300 -58.54 -16.14 3.64
N GLU A 301 -59.20 -15.13 4.23
CA GLU A 301 -58.63 -13.81 4.48
C GLU A 301 -57.42 -13.86 5.41
N LEU A 302 -57.48 -14.65 6.49
CA LEU A 302 -56.34 -14.85 7.40
C LEU A 302 -55.15 -15.51 6.69
N LYS A 303 -55.39 -16.45 5.77
CA LYS A 303 -54.33 -17.06 4.96
C LYS A 303 -53.73 -16.08 3.96
N GLU A 304 -54.55 -15.26 3.31
CA GLU A 304 -54.08 -14.21 2.41
C GLU A 304 -53.26 -13.15 3.15
N GLU A 305 -53.72 -12.72 4.33
CA GLU A 305 -53.01 -11.76 5.17
C GLU A 305 -51.69 -12.35 5.71
N ALA A 306 -51.67 -13.64 6.06
CA ALA A 306 -50.45 -14.34 6.43
C ALA A 306 -49.45 -14.42 5.26
N ASN A 307 -49.93 -14.70 4.04
CA ASN A 307 -49.11 -14.70 2.83
C ASN A 307 -48.57 -13.31 2.50
N ALA A 308 -49.40 -12.27 2.59
CA ALA A 308 -48.98 -10.89 2.40
C ALA A 308 -47.89 -10.48 3.41
N ARG A 309 -48.03 -10.89 4.68
CA ARG A 309 -47.00 -10.69 5.71
C ARG A 309 -45.71 -11.47 5.40
N ALA A 310 -45.80 -12.70 4.91
CA ALA A 310 -44.63 -13.49 4.50
C ALA A 310 -43.88 -12.86 3.32
N ILE A 311 -44.59 -12.37 2.31
CA ILE A 311 -44.00 -11.67 1.15
C ILE A 311 -43.29 -10.39 1.60
N ARG A 312 -43.92 -9.58 2.46
CA ARG A 312 -43.30 -8.35 2.99
C ARG A 312 -42.03 -8.66 3.79
N ARG A 313 -42.04 -9.71 4.61
CA ARG A 313 -40.84 -10.16 5.36
C ARG A 313 -39.73 -10.66 4.44
N SER A 314 -40.07 -11.44 3.42
CA SER A 314 -39.11 -11.90 2.40
C SER A 314 -38.45 -10.72 1.69
N LYS A 315 -39.25 -9.75 1.23
CA LYS A 315 -38.74 -8.55 0.57
C LYS A 315 -37.83 -7.72 1.50
N ALA A 316 -38.25 -7.49 2.74
CA ALA A 316 -37.44 -6.77 3.73
C ALA A 316 -36.12 -7.50 4.05
N ASN A 317 -36.13 -8.83 4.08
CA ASN A 317 -34.92 -9.63 4.28
C ASN A 317 -33.98 -9.57 3.06
N ALA A 318 -34.53 -9.60 1.84
CA ALA A 318 -33.76 -9.44 0.60
C ALA A 318 -33.10 -8.04 0.54
N GLU A 319 -33.84 -6.97 0.84
CA GLU A 319 -33.31 -5.61 0.90
C GLU A 319 -32.22 -5.44 1.97
N ARG A 320 -32.38 -6.08 3.14
CA ARG A 320 -31.31 -6.11 4.16
C ARG A 320 -30.09 -6.85 3.65
N ALA A 321 -30.24 -8.01 3.02
CA ALA A 321 -29.14 -8.79 2.48
C ALA A 321 -28.36 -8.01 1.41
N GLU A 322 -29.07 -7.30 0.52
CA GLU A 322 -28.46 -6.45 -0.50
C GLU A 322 -27.68 -5.28 0.12
N LYS A 323 -28.26 -4.58 1.11
CA LYS A 323 -27.56 -3.51 1.86
C LYS A 323 -26.31 -4.04 2.54
N PHE A 324 -26.36 -5.21 3.16
CA PHE A 324 -25.19 -5.83 3.79
C PHE A 324 -24.11 -6.19 2.75
N SER A 325 -24.51 -6.71 1.59
CA SER A 325 -23.61 -7.02 0.49
C SER A 325 -22.90 -5.76 -0.02
N LEU A 326 -23.66 -4.68 -0.26
CA LEU A 326 -23.13 -3.39 -0.71
C LEU A 326 -22.13 -2.80 0.30
N ILE A 327 -22.46 -2.82 1.59
CA ILE A 327 -21.55 -2.36 2.66
C ILE A 327 -20.28 -3.21 2.71
N SER A 328 -20.40 -4.53 2.54
CA SER A 328 -19.27 -5.45 2.50
C SER A 328 -18.33 -5.15 1.32
N GLU A 329 -18.89 -4.97 0.12
CA GLU A 329 -18.13 -4.60 -1.07
C GLU A 329 -17.45 -3.24 -0.91
N GLN A 330 -18.16 -2.24 -0.36
CA GLN A 330 -17.59 -0.92 -0.12
C GLN A 330 -16.42 -1.00 0.88
N LYS A 331 -16.55 -1.81 1.94
CA LYS A 331 -15.44 -2.08 2.88
C LYS A 331 -14.27 -2.76 2.18
N LYS A 332 -14.53 -3.72 1.28
CA LYS A 332 -13.48 -4.40 0.49
C LYS A 332 -12.74 -3.41 -0.41
N ARG A 333 -13.46 -2.55 -1.14
CA ARG A 333 -12.87 -1.50 -1.99
C ARG A 333 -12.05 -0.50 -1.18
N ARG A 334 -12.52 -0.11 0.01
CA ARG A 334 -11.75 0.77 0.92
C ARG A 334 -10.45 0.11 1.39
N ARG A 335 -10.47 -1.18 1.73
CA ARG A 335 -9.26 -1.93 2.10
C ARG A 335 -8.26 -2.01 0.95
N GLN A 336 -8.72 -2.33 -0.26
CA GLN A 336 -7.88 -2.34 -1.45
C GLN A 336 -7.25 -0.97 -1.70
N SER A 337 -8.05 0.11 -1.67
CA SER A 337 -7.53 1.47 -1.85
C SER A 337 -6.49 1.87 -0.79
N ILE A 338 -6.63 1.38 0.45
CA ILE A 338 -5.63 1.62 1.51
C ILE A 338 -4.33 0.87 1.20
N GLU A 339 -4.40 -0.39 0.79
CA GLU A 339 -3.21 -1.17 0.41
C GLU A 339 -2.51 -0.58 -0.81
N ASP A 340 -3.25 -0.19 -1.85
CA ASP A 340 -2.68 0.44 -3.05
C ASP A 340 -1.95 1.75 -2.68
N LYS A 341 -2.54 2.57 -1.81
CA LYS A 341 -1.89 3.79 -1.29
C LYS A 341 -0.65 3.49 -0.48
N LYS A 342 -0.66 2.42 0.32
CA LYS A 342 0.49 1.99 1.13
C LYS A 342 1.63 1.54 0.22
N TYR A 343 1.34 0.74 -0.80
CA TYR A 343 2.31 0.30 -1.81
C TYR A 343 2.90 1.49 -2.57
N GLN A 344 2.06 2.42 -3.03
CA GLN A 344 2.51 3.63 -3.73
C GLN A 344 3.37 4.53 -2.83
N ALA A 345 3.02 4.67 -1.56
CA ALA A 345 3.82 5.41 -0.58
C ALA A 345 5.17 4.75 -0.32
N GLN A 346 5.23 3.41 -0.26
CA GLN A 346 6.46 2.66 -0.09
C GLN A 346 7.37 2.81 -1.30
N ALA A 347 6.86 2.61 -2.52
CA ALA A 347 7.62 2.85 -3.75
C ALA A 347 8.18 4.28 -3.84
N SER A 348 7.38 5.27 -3.42
CA SER A 348 7.83 6.67 -3.38
C SER A 348 8.94 6.91 -2.34
N ARG A 349 8.91 6.21 -1.20
CA ARG A 349 9.98 6.25 -0.18
C ARG A 349 11.27 5.64 -0.71
N GLU A 350 11.19 4.48 -1.34
CA GLU A 350 12.35 3.78 -1.92
C GLU A 350 13.04 4.64 -3.00
N VAL A 351 12.27 5.29 -3.88
CA VAL A 351 12.84 6.24 -4.88
C VAL A 351 13.55 7.41 -4.20
N ARG A 352 12.96 7.97 -3.13
CA ARG A 352 13.57 9.07 -2.38
C ARG A 352 14.84 8.63 -1.67
N GLU A 353 14.83 7.46 -1.05
CA GLU A 353 15.99 6.87 -0.37
C GLU A 353 17.14 6.60 -1.35
N ARG A 354 16.86 6.01 -2.53
CA ARG A 354 17.84 5.85 -3.60
C ARG A 354 18.45 7.19 -4.02
N LYS A 355 17.62 8.24 -4.20
CA LYS A 355 18.12 9.59 -4.54
C LYS A 355 19.02 10.18 -3.45
N ILE A 356 18.65 10.01 -2.18
CA ILE A 356 19.46 10.46 -1.04
C ILE A 356 20.79 9.69 -0.99
N PHE A 357 20.76 8.38 -1.18
CA PHE A 357 21.95 7.53 -1.20
C PHE A 357 22.91 7.93 -2.32
N VAL A 358 22.41 8.10 -3.55
CA VAL A 358 23.22 8.55 -4.70
C VAL A 358 23.84 9.93 -4.44
N ASN A 359 23.06 10.87 -3.89
CA ASN A 359 23.59 12.20 -3.54
C ASN A 359 24.68 12.12 -2.46
N LYS A 360 24.51 11.27 -1.44
CA LYS A 360 25.51 11.06 -0.39
C LYS A 360 26.79 10.44 -0.94
N GLN A 361 26.67 9.46 -1.84
CA GLN A 361 27.81 8.88 -2.52
C GLN A 361 28.57 9.91 -3.36
N ARG A 362 27.87 10.74 -4.14
CA ARG A 362 28.48 11.85 -4.88
C ARG A 362 29.21 12.83 -3.97
N GLN A 363 28.62 13.19 -2.83
CA GLN A 363 29.27 14.07 -1.85
C GLN A 363 30.53 13.45 -1.23
N ASN A 364 30.47 12.17 -0.85
CA ASN A 364 31.62 11.46 -0.30
C ASN A 364 32.75 11.34 -1.32
N HIS A 365 32.41 11.01 -2.57
CA HIS A 365 33.39 10.94 -3.65
C HIS A 365 34.04 12.30 -3.90
N ASN A 366 33.24 13.37 -4.03
CA ASN A 366 33.77 14.74 -4.16
C ASN A 366 34.69 15.12 -3.00
N ARG A 367 34.37 14.70 -1.77
CA ARG A 367 35.21 14.93 -0.59
C ARG A 367 36.54 14.19 -0.69
N GLN A 368 36.53 12.91 -1.06
CA GLN A 368 37.75 12.12 -1.26
C GLN A 368 38.64 12.73 -2.33
N VAL A 369 38.08 13.13 -3.47
CA VAL A 369 38.84 13.79 -4.54
C VAL A 369 39.50 15.09 -4.06
N ILE A 370 38.82 15.88 -3.22
CA ILE A 370 39.41 17.09 -2.62
C ILE A 370 40.54 16.74 -1.64
N GLU A 371 40.38 15.70 -0.84
CA GLU A 371 41.42 15.25 0.10
C GLU A 371 42.65 14.71 -0.63
N GLU A 372 42.47 13.95 -1.71
CA GLU A 372 43.56 13.49 -2.59
C GLU A 372 44.28 14.67 -3.25
N MET A 373 43.54 15.66 -3.78
CA MET A 373 44.15 16.86 -4.35
C MET A 373 44.98 17.62 -3.31
N ARG A 374 44.51 17.72 -2.07
CA ARG A 374 45.26 18.36 -0.97
C ARG A 374 46.52 17.57 -0.61
N ALA A 375 46.44 16.25 -0.54
CA ALA A 375 47.60 15.39 -0.26
C ALA A 375 48.67 15.51 -1.35
N ASN A 376 48.26 15.54 -2.63
CA ASN A 376 49.16 15.71 -3.75
C ASN A 376 49.88 17.07 -3.73
N LEU A 377 49.19 18.14 -3.36
CA LEU A 377 49.81 19.46 -3.20
C LEU A 377 50.86 19.48 -2.06
N LEU A 378 50.54 18.88 -0.92
CA LEU A 378 51.47 18.77 0.22
C LEU A 378 52.73 17.95 -0.13
N ASN A 379 52.58 16.89 -0.93
CA ASN A 379 53.71 16.07 -1.36
C ASN A 379 54.58 16.75 -2.45
N ALA A 380 53.98 17.63 -3.26
CA ALA A 380 54.72 18.40 -4.26
C ALA A 380 55.68 19.43 -3.62
N ASP A 381 55.30 20.02 -2.49
CA ASP A 381 56.14 20.99 -1.75
C ASP A 381 57.34 20.33 -1.04
N ILE A 382 57.27 19.04 -0.71
CA ILE A 382 58.36 18.31 -0.02
C ILE A 382 59.46 17.85 -0.99
N ASN A 383 59.12 17.60 -2.26
CA ASN A 383 60.07 17.12 -3.28
C ASN A 383 60.78 18.24 -4.05
N CYS A 384 60.58 19.51 -3.69
CA CYS A 384 61.21 20.67 -4.34
C CYS A 384 62.23 21.36 -3.40
N SER A 385 62.99 20.59 -2.64
CA SER A 385 64.14 21.10 -1.89
C SER A 385 65.40 20.98 -2.77
N PRO A 386 66.04 22.09 -3.18
CA PRO A 386 67.20 22.06 -4.04
C PRO A 386 68.42 21.74 -3.21
N ASP A 387 68.93 20.52 -3.34
CA ASP A 387 70.26 20.17 -2.86
C ASP A 387 71.21 19.98 -4.03
N GLN A 388 72.29 20.75 -3.96
CA GLN A 388 73.62 20.50 -4.51
C GLN A 388 73.93 21.00 -5.92
N SER A 389 74.51 22.19 -5.94
CA SER A 389 75.72 22.47 -6.72
C SER A 389 76.50 23.59 -6.04
N SER A 390 77.81 23.59 -5.90
CA SER A 390 78.86 22.60 -6.08
C SER A 390 80.11 23.37 -5.66
N SER A 391 80.73 22.97 -4.56
CA SER A 391 82.10 23.36 -4.24
C SER A 391 83.06 22.58 -5.13
N GLY A 392 84.01 23.25 -5.80
CA GLY A 392 85.21 22.55 -6.26
C GLY A 392 85.94 23.18 -7.44
N THR A 393 87.04 23.85 -7.10
CA THR A 393 88.30 24.09 -7.87
C THR A 393 88.30 24.93 -9.12
#